data_AF-A0A2A5M7N1-F1
#
_entry.id   AF-A0A2A5M7N1-F1
#
_cell.length_a   1.000
_cell.length_b   1.000
_cell.length_c   1.000
_cell.angle_alpha   90.00
_cell.angle_beta   90.00
_cell.angle_gamma   90.00
#
_symmetry.space_group_name_H-M   'P 1'
#
loop_
_entity.id
_entity.type
_entity.pdbx_description
1 polymer ?
#
loop_
_entity_poly.entity_id
_entity_poly.type
_entity_poly.pdbx_seq_one_letter_code
_entity_poly.pdbx_strand_id
1 'polypeptide(L)'
;VGAAMSDTWQILEFAKRFKLKEVWKEQKVDDKLTLPSVLEEAKAMGYSEDDTLFDVLFANKEAKSFNPNDAIAKGFDNTDVKGDERKIQGSDGKEFAGYGFFVQKYLWEEY
;
A
#
# COMPACT_ATOMS: atom_id res chain seq x y z
N VAL A 1 -0.12 1.66 -27.14
CA VAL A 1 0.18 2.03 -25.75
C VAL A 1 0.08 0.77 -24.90
N GLY A 2 1.10 0.46 -24.09
CA GLY A 2 1.15 -0.76 -23.27
C GLY A 2 0.62 -0.53 -21.84
N ALA A 3 0.47 -1.61 -21.08
CA ALA A 3 -0.11 -1.60 -19.73
C ALA A 3 0.92 -1.77 -18.59
N ALA A 4 2.22 -1.63 -18.88
CA ALA A 4 3.29 -1.85 -17.90
C ALA A 4 3.28 -0.77 -16.82
N MET A 5 3.34 -1.16 -15.55
CA MET A 5 3.39 -0.25 -14.40
C MET A 5 4.74 -0.35 -13.69
N SER A 6 5.03 0.64 -12.85
CA SER A 6 6.23 0.64 -12.01
C SER A 6 6.28 -0.58 -11.09
N ASP A 7 7.47 -1.01 -10.69
CA ASP A 7 7.62 -2.08 -9.70
C ASP A 7 7.00 -1.68 -8.35
N THR A 8 7.11 -0.40 -7.98
CA THR A 8 6.42 0.18 -6.81
C THR A 8 4.92 -0.08 -6.87
N TRP A 9 4.27 0.23 -8.00
CA TRP A 9 2.85 -0.02 -8.16
C TRP A 9 2.51 -1.50 -8.05
N GLN A 10 3.30 -2.38 -8.67
CA GLN A 10 3.06 -3.83 -8.61
C GLN A 10 3.10 -4.36 -7.17
N ILE A 11 4.07 -3.90 -6.35
CA ILE A 11 4.19 -4.30 -4.95
C ILE A 11 3.01 -3.79 -4.12
N LEU A 12 2.61 -2.53 -4.30
CA LEU A 12 1.51 -1.93 -3.55
C LEU A 12 0.16 -2.56 -3.91
N GLU A 13 -0.11 -2.83 -5.19
CA GLU A 13 -1.30 -3.56 -5.63
C GLU A 13 -1.28 -5.02 -5.19
N PHE A 14 -0.11 -5.63 -5.05
CA PHE A 14 0.00 -6.95 -4.44
C PHE A 14 -0.36 -6.92 -2.95
N ALA A 15 0.11 -5.92 -2.20
CA ALA A 15 -0.20 -5.76 -0.78
C ALA A 15 -1.70 -5.56 -0.51
N LYS A 16 -2.46 -4.96 -1.43
CA LYS A 16 -3.93 -4.83 -1.34
C LYS A 16 -4.69 -6.18 -1.31
N ARG A 17 -4.06 -7.27 -1.73
CA ARG A 17 -4.71 -8.59 -1.79
C ARG A 17 -4.78 -9.31 -0.45
N PHE A 18 -4.00 -8.88 0.53
CA PHE A 18 -3.88 -9.55 1.82
C PHE A 18 -4.54 -8.75 2.92
N LYS A 19 -5.61 -9.30 3.50
CA LYS A 19 -6.26 -8.72 4.66
C LYS A 19 -5.53 -9.07 5.95
N LEU A 20 -5.58 -8.21 6.96
CA LEU A 20 -4.89 -8.46 8.22
C LEU A 20 -5.33 -9.77 8.86
N LYS A 21 -6.63 -10.10 8.86
CA LYS A 21 -7.12 -11.39 9.39
C LYS A 21 -6.56 -12.63 8.70
N GLU A 22 -6.02 -12.50 7.49
CA GLU A 22 -5.44 -13.62 6.74
C GLU A 22 -3.98 -13.83 7.14
N VAL A 23 -3.25 -12.75 7.40
CA VAL A 23 -1.78 -12.76 7.57
C VAL A 23 -1.30 -12.53 9.00
N TRP A 24 -2.13 -11.96 9.89
CA TRP A 24 -1.77 -11.59 11.26
C TRP A 24 -2.55 -12.37 12.35
N LYS A 25 -3.37 -13.34 11.94
CA LYS A 25 -3.96 -14.31 12.86
C LYS A 25 -2.89 -15.26 13.42
N GLU A 26 -3.26 -16.06 14.42
CA GLU A 26 -2.41 -17.15 14.92
C GLU A 26 -2.03 -18.11 13.77
N GLN A 27 -0.76 -18.49 13.72
CA GLN A 27 -0.24 -19.39 12.68
C GLN A 27 0.66 -20.45 13.31
N LYS A 28 0.28 -21.73 13.16
CA LYS A 28 1.16 -22.86 13.48
C LYS A 28 2.17 -23.03 12.34
N VAL A 29 3.45 -22.78 12.60
CA VAL A 29 4.53 -22.92 11.62
C VAL A 29 5.01 -24.37 11.57
N ASP A 30 5.26 -24.95 12.75
CA ASP A 30 5.61 -26.35 12.93
C ASP A 30 5.18 -26.86 14.33
N ASP A 31 5.60 -28.06 14.74
CA ASP A 31 5.25 -28.64 16.03
C ASP A 31 5.88 -27.95 17.25
N LYS A 32 6.86 -27.06 17.04
CA LYS A 32 7.58 -26.34 18.09
C LYS A 32 7.26 -24.86 18.11
N LEU A 33 6.78 -24.30 16.99
CA LEU A 33 6.54 -22.88 16.82
C LEU A 33 5.11 -22.58 16.37
N THR A 34 4.40 -21.85 17.21
CA THR A 34 3.14 -21.19 16.87
C THR A 34 3.32 -19.69 17.07
N LEU A 35 3.09 -18.92 16.01
CA LEU A 35 3.08 -17.46 16.07
C LEU A 35 1.74 -17.00 16.63
N PRO A 36 1.72 -16.17 17.68
CA PRO A 36 0.47 -15.66 18.25
C PRO A 36 -0.22 -14.72 17.25
N SER A 37 -1.54 -14.60 17.39
CA SER A 37 -2.31 -13.56 16.71
C SER A 37 -1.87 -12.18 17.20
N VAL A 38 -1.79 -11.20 16.30
CA VAL A 38 -1.52 -9.79 16.62
C VAL A 38 -2.67 -8.86 16.20
N LEU A 39 -3.85 -9.44 15.97
CA LEU A 39 -5.03 -8.70 15.49
C LEU A 39 -5.61 -7.75 16.54
N GLU A 40 -5.50 -8.07 17.84
CA GLU A 40 -6.02 -7.20 18.90
C GLU A 40 -5.15 -5.94 19.05
N GLU A 41 -3.84 -6.08 18.91
CA GLU A 41 -2.90 -4.96 18.85
C GLU A 41 -3.16 -4.10 17.61
N ALA A 42 -3.41 -4.71 16.45
CA ALA A 42 -3.78 -3.99 15.23
C ALA A 42 -5.07 -3.16 15.41
N LYS A 43 -6.09 -3.74 16.07
CA LYS A 43 -7.32 -3.01 16.44
C LYS A 43 -7.05 -1.86 17.39
N ALA A 44 -6.19 -2.05 18.38
CA ALA A 44 -5.78 -0.98 19.31
C ALA A 44 -5.07 0.18 18.59
N MET A 45 -4.38 -0.09 17.48
CA MET A 45 -3.78 0.93 16.61
C MET A 45 -4.80 1.60 15.67
N GLY A 46 -6.04 1.12 15.64
CA GLY A 46 -7.15 1.67 14.84
C GLY A 46 -7.37 0.98 13.49
N TYR A 47 -6.78 -0.20 13.26
CA TYR A 47 -7.01 -0.99 12.05
C TYR A 47 -8.14 -2.01 12.21
N SER A 48 -8.85 -2.27 11.12
CA SER A 48 -9.83 -3.35 11.01
C SER A 48 -9.16 -4.66 10.56
N GLU A 49 -9.75 -5.79 10.93
CA GLU A 49 -9.37 -7.11 10.40
C GLU A 49 -9.51 -7.23 8.87
N ASP A 50 -10.37 -6.39 8.28
CA ASP A 50 -10.59 -6.31 6.83
C ASP A 50 -9.68 -5.31 6.11
N ASP A 51 -8.90 -4.51 6.86
CA ASP A 51 -7.86 -3.67 6.26
C ASP A 51 -6.80 -4.55 5.60
N THR A 52 -6.08 -3.99 4.64
CA THR A 52 -5.07 -4.71 3.87
C THR A 52 -3.66 -4.39 4.34
N LEU A 53 -2.68 -5.21 3.97
CA LEU A 53 -1.27 -4.85 4.19
C LEU A 53 -0.90 -3.51 3.54
N PHE A 54 -1.56 -3.13 2.44
CA PHE A 54 -1.38 -1.82 1.84
C PHE A 54 -1.78 -0.68 2.79
N ASP A 55 -2.90 -0.82 3.50
CA ASP A 55 -3.42 0.20 4.42
C ASP A 55 -2.46 0.47 5.58
N VAL A 56 -1.84 -0.59 6.10
CA VAL A 56 -0.89 -0.49 7.22
C VAL A 56 0.50 -0.05 6.76
N LEU A 57 1.05 -0.70 5.73
CA LEU A 57 2.46 -0.52 5.36
C LEU A 57 2.70 0.68 4.46
N PHE A 58 1.72 1.08 3.63
CA PHE A 58 1.93 2.06 2.57
C PHE A 58 0.92 3.21 2.57
N ALA A 59 -0.23 3.05 3.21
CA ALA A 59 -1.29 4.07 3.26
C ALA A 59 -1.70 4.41 4.71
N ASN A 60 -0.74 4.36 5.63
CA ASN A 60 -0.90 4.81 7.01
C ASN A 60 -0.93 6.36 7.11
N LYS A 61 -1.10 6.87 8.33
CA LYS A 61 -1.22 8.31 8.61
C LYS A 61 0.00 9.11 8.14
N GLU A 62 1.19 8.55 8.29
CA GLU A 62 2.44 9.20 7.89
C GLU A 62 2.56 9.24 6.37
N ALA A 63 2.40 8.10 5.69
CA ALA A 63 2.45 8.03 4.23
C ALA A 63 1.46 9.00 3.56
N LYS A 64 0.23 9.07 4.09
CA LYS A 64 -0.83 9.98 3.60
C LYS A 64 -0.54 11.46 3.86
N SER A 65 0.40 11.80 4.74
CA SER A 65 0.79 13.19 5.01
C SER A 65 1.68 13.79 3.93
N PHE A 66 2.32 12.95 3.10
CA PHE A 66 3.21 13.39 2.03
C PHE A 66 2.42 13.95 0.84
N ASN A 67 2.60 15.25 0.60
CA ASN A 67 1.82 16.00 -0.37
C ASN A 67 1.99 15.48 -1.81
N PRO A 68 0.91 15.06 -2.51
CA PRO A 68 0.99 14.59 -3.90
C PRO A 68 1.41 15.66 -4.92
N ASN A 69 1.42 16.94 -4.52
CA ASN A 69 1.84 18.09 -5.32
C ASN A 69 3.10 18.77 -4.76
N ASP A 70 3.96 18.02 -4.07
CA ASP A 70 5.25 18.51 -3.61
C ASP A 70 6.04 19.15 -4.77
N ALA A 71 6.77 20.23 -4.48
CA ALA A 71 7.56 20.98 -5.44
C ALA A 71 8.58 20.11 -6.18
N ILE A 72 9.09 19.04 -5.55
CA ILE A 72 10.04 18.11 -6.18
C ILE A 72 9.44 17.35 -7.36
N ALA A 73 8.12 17.15 -7.39
CA ALA A 73 7.42 16.49 -8.50
C ALA A 73 7.03 17.46 -9.64
N LYS A 74 7.35 18.75 -9.52
CA LYS A 74 6.95 19.74 -10.52
C LYS A 74 7.64 19.49 -11.86
N GLY A 75 6.84 19.31 -12.91
CA GLY A 75 7.34 19.07 -14.27
C GLY A 75 7.66 17.61 -14.59
N PHE A 76 7.39 16.69 -13.66
CA PHE A 76 7.53 15.24 -13.86
C PHE A 76 6.16 14.56 -13.76
N ASP A 77 5.93 13.58 -14.63
CA ASP A 77 4.78 12.70 -14.50
C ASP A 77 5.06 11.66 -13.41
N ASN A 78 4.11 11.51 -12.48
CA ASN A 78 4.18 10.51 -11.43
C ASN A 78 2.88 9.70 -11.44
N THR A 79 2.86 8.65 -12.26
CA THR A 79 1.69 7.77 -12.41
C THR A 79 1.26 7.16 -11.09
N ASP A 80 2.20 6.76 -10.22
CA ASP A 80 1.83 6.13 -8.94
C ASP A 80 1.02 7.09 -8.06
N VAL A 81 1.31 8.39 -8.14
CA VAL A 81 0.62 9.40 -7.33
C VAL A 81 -0.67 9.90 -7.99
N LYS A 82 -0.68 10.06 -9.32
CA LYS A 82 -1.73 10.80 -10.06
C LYS A 82 -2.47 9.99 -11.14
N GLY A 83 -2.09 8.73 -11.36
CA GLY A 83 -2.53 7.95 -12.52
C GLY A 83 -1.98 8.53 -13.83
N ASP A 84 -2.42 7.97 -14.96
CA ASP A 84 -2.08 8.49 -16.29
C ASP A 84 -3.10 8.10 -17.37
N GLU A 85 -2.86 8.56 -18.59
CA GLU A 85 -3.72 8.38 -19.75
C GLU A 85 -3.96 6.92 -20.16
N ARG A 86 -3.16 5.97 -19.66
CA ARG A 86 -3.30 4.55 -19.98
C ARG A 86 -4.48 3.92 -19.28
N LYS A 87 -5.01 4.56 -18.23
CA LYS A 87 -6.19 4.13 -17.46
C LYS A 87 -6.07 2.67 -17.00
N ILE A 88 -4.90 2.34 -16.45
CA ILE A 88 -4.60 0.99 -15.97
C ILE A 88 -5.62 0.59 -14.91
N GLN A 89 -6.08 -0.66 -14.96
CA GLN A 89 -6.96 -1.19 -13.93
C GLN A 89 -6.16 -1.61 -12.71
N GLY A 90 -6.59 -1.16 -11.53
CA GLY A 90 -6.09 -1.63 -10.24
C GLY A 90 -6.52 -3.07 -9.95
N SER A 91 -6.00 -3.61 -8.87
CA SER A 91 -6.35 -4.93 -8.34
C SER A 91 -7.82 -5.05 -7.93
N ASP A 92 -8.53 -3.94 -7.76
CA ASP A 92 -9.96 -3.87 -7.50
C ASP A 92 -10.83 -3.84 -8.78
N GLY A 93 -10.20 -3.91 -9.97
CA GLY A 93 -10.86 -3.87 -11.26
C GLY A 93 -11.29 -2.47 -11.72
N LYS A 94 -10.99 -1.42 -10.95
CA LYS A 94 -11.33 -0.03 -11.28
C LYS A 94 -10.14 0.68 -11.90
N GLU A 95 -10.40 1.81 -12.57
CA GLU A 95 -9.33 2.67 -13.10
C GLU A 95 -8.45 3.19 -11.95
N PHE A 96 -7.14 3.04 -12.10
CA PHE A 96 -6.15 3.52 -11.15
C PHE A 96 -5.87 5.01 -11.37
N ALA A 97 -6.43 5.85 -10.48
CA ALA A 97 -6.25 7.30 -10.50
C ALA A 97 -5.03 7.80 -9.67
N GLY A 98 -4.13 6.89 -9.29
CA GLY A 98 -3.03 7.19 -8.37
C GLY A 98 -3.39 6.95 -6.90
N TYR A 99 -2.36 6.81 -6.05
CA TYR A 99 -2.53 6.61 -4.61
C TYR A 99 -2.97 7.87 -3.86
N GLY A 100 -2.82 9.05 -4.46
CA GLY A 100 -3.28 10.32 -3.89
C GLY A 100 -2.37 10.92 -2.81
N PHE A 101 -1.21 10.32 -2.54
CA PHE A 101 -0.15 10.84 -1.69
C PHE A 101 1.21 10.47 -2.28
N PHE A 102 2.28 11.18 -1.91
CA PHE A 102 3.60 11.00 -2.50
C PHE A 102 4.32 9.77 -1.93
N VAL A 103 3.96 8.60 -2.44
CA VAL A 103 4.41 7.31 -1.91
C VAL A 103 5.93 7.09 -2.01
N GLN A 104 6.59 7.59 -3.06
CA GLN A 104 8.04 7.43 -3.16
C GLN A 104 8.79 8.28 -2.12
N LYS A 105 8.24 9.43 -1.74
CA LYS A 105 8.78 10.28 -0.67
C LYS A 105 8.69 9.55 0.67
N TYR A 106 7.54 8.95 0.96
CA TYR A 106 7.34 8.09 2.13
C TYR A 106 8.33 6.92 2.19
N LEU A 107 8.62 6.27 1.06
CA LEU A 107 9.52 5.11 1.02
C LEU A 107 11.01 5.46 1.17
N TRP A 108 11.43 6.66 0.77
CA TRP A 108 12.86 6.96 0.54
C TRP A 108 13.40 8.23 1.20
N GLU A 109 12.58 9.13 1.76
CA GLU A 109 13.11 10.38 2.35
C GLU A 109 13.95 10.20 3.63
N GLU A 110 14.00 9.01 4.23
CA GLU A 110 14.87 8.73 5.38
C GLU A 110 16.33 8.40 4.99
N TYR A 111 16.69 8.39 3.70
CA TYR A 111 18.04 8.07 3.20
C TYR A 111 18.81 9.26 2.65
#